data_AF-A0A8J5S4I0-F1
#
_entry.id   AF-A0A8J5S4I0-F1
#
_cell.length_a   1.000
_cell.length_b   1.000
_cell.length_c   1.000
_cell.angle_alpha   90.00
_cell.angle_beta   90.00
_cell.angle_gamma   90.00
#
_symmetry.space_group_name_H-M   'P 1'
#
loop_
_entity.id
_entity.type
_entity.pdbx_description
1 polymer ?
#
loop_
_entity_poly.entity_id
_entity_poly.type
_entity_poly.pdbx_seq_one_letter_code
_entity_poly.pdbx_strand_id
1 'polypeptide(L)'
;MATPRAESLAKKAALVLVVLATALAAAARAEQCGAQAGGALCPDCLCCSKWGWCGDTAEWCGDGCQSQCDGCGPPPSSPIPPPPSPSPPPPSPSPPPLGPGVGDILPRDVFERLLLHRNDPACPARGFYTYDAFIAAAAAFPAFGTTGDTENRKREVAAFLGQTSHETTGGWSTAPDGPFSWGYCFKEEQNPPSNYCQPSQVWPCAPGRKYYGRGPIQLSYNFNYGPAGNAIGLDLLHNPDLVATDAVVSFKTALWFWMTAQWNKPSSHDVISRGSGRRRRPTSWPAVCQATA
;
A
#
# COMPACT_ATOMS: atom_id res chain seq x y z
N MET A 1 -27.89 -55.94 53.21
CA MET A 1 -28.12 -56.33 51.81
C MET A 1 -28.55 -55.09 51.03
N ALA A 2 -27.60 -54.40 50.38
CA ALA A 2 -27.94 -53.30 49.48
C ALA A 2 -28.45 -53.88 48.16
N THR A 3 -29.52 -53.30 47.61
CA THR A 3 -30.19 -53.80 46.42
C THR A 3 -29.37 -53.55 45.14
N PRO A 4 -29.39 -54.44 44.15
CA PRO A 4 -28.50 -54.41 42.97
C PRO A 4 -28.67 -53.16 42.08
N ARG A 5 -29.77 -52.42 42.24
CA ARG A 5 -29.98 -51.12 41.59
C ARG A 5 -29.11 -50.00 42.18
N ALA A 6 -28.84 -50.02 43.48
CA ALA A 6 -28.08 -48.96 44.16
C ALA A 6 -26.59 -49.04 43.80
N GLU A 7 -26.04 -50.26 43.68
CA GLU A 7 -24.66 -50.47 43.23
C GLU A 7 -24.44 -50.07 41.75
N SER A 8 -25.46 -50.27 40.91
CA SER A 8 -25.40 -49.89 39.48
C SER A 8 -25.41 -48.37 39.28
N LEU A 9 -26.21 -47.65 40.07
CA LEU A 9 -26.27 -46.19 40.05
C LEU A 9 -24.99 -45.55 40.60
N ALA A 10 -24.43 -46.08 41.68
CA ALA A 10 -23.17 -45.59 42.26
C ALA A 10 -21.99 -45.74 41.28
N LYS A 11 -21.90 -46.88 40.56
CA LYS A 11 -20.87 -47.10 39.53
C LYS A 11 -21.00 -46.15 38.34
N LYS A 12 -22.23 -45.86 37.90
CA LYS A 12 -22.47 -44.91 36.80
C LYS A 12 -22.17 -43.47 37.21
N ALA A 13 -22.54 -43.07 38.43
CA ALA A 13 -22.22 -41.74 38.96
C ALA A 13 -20.71 -41.53 39.12
N ALA A 14 -20.00 -42.54 39.63
CA ALA A 14 -18.53 -42.50 39.73
C ALA A 14 -17.86 -42.40 38.35
N LEU A 15 -18.34 -43.15 37.35
CA LEU A 15 -17.81 -43.09 35.99
C LEU A 15 -18.03 -41.70 35.35
N VAL A 16 -19.21 -41.11 35.53
CA VAL A 16 -19.52 -39.75 35.03
C VAL A 16 -18.64 -38.71 35.71
N LEU A 17 -18.42 -38.80 37.03
CA LEU A 17 -17.53 -37.90 37.76
C LEU A 17 -16.07 -38.03 37.31
N VAL A 18 -15.58 -39.24 37.02
CA VAL A 18 -14.23 -39.45 36.49
C VAL A 18 -14.09 -38.91 35.06
N VAL A 19 -15.11 -39.08 34.21
CA VAL A 19 -15.12 -38.52 32.84
C VAL A 19 -15.18 -36.98 32.86
N LEU A 20 -15.98 -36.38 33.74
CA LEU A 20 -16.01 -34.93 33.91
C LEU A 20 -14.69 -34.38 34.50
N ALA A 21 -14.09 -35.05 35.48
CA ALA A 21 -12.80 -34.65 36.04
C ALA A 21 -11.64 -34.75 35.04
N THR A 22 -11.67 -35.73 34.13
CA THR A 22 -10.67 -35.86 33.05
C THR A 22 -10.91 -34.89 31.90
N ALA A 23 -12.17 -34.55 31.59
CA ALA A 23 -12.50 -33.52 30.60
C ALA A 23 -12.12 -32.10 31.08
N LEU A 24 -12.25 -31.78 32.37
CA LEU A 24 -11.77 -30.52 32.93
C LEU A 24 -10.22 -30.43 32.98
N ALA A 25 -9.51 -31.55 33.08
CA ALA A 25 -8.04 -31.56 33.07
C ALA A 25 -7.42 -31.39 31.66
N ALA A 26 -8.21 -31.54 30.59
CA ALA A 26 -7.76 -31.37 29.20
C ALA A 26 -7.89 -29.92 28.67
N ALA A 27 -8.58 -29.03 29.38
CA ALA A 27 -8.90 -27.69 28.90
C ALA A 27 -7.99 -26.56 29.44
N ALA A 28 -6.96 -26.86 30.22
CA ALA A 28 -6.01 -25.85 30.70
C ALA A 28 -4.60 -26.44 30.85
N ARG A 29 -4.00 -26.82 29.73
CA ARG A 29 -2.54 -26.87 29.64
C ARG A 29 -2.11 -25.53 29.07
N ALA A 30 -1.91 -24.54 29.94
CA ALA A 30 -1.09 -23.42 29.53
C ALA A 30 0.27 -24.01 29.13
N GLU A 31 0.80 -23.62 27.98
CA GLU A 31 2.07 -24.18 27.52
C GLU A 31 3.18 -23.51 28.31
N GLN A 32 4.05 -24.33 28.91
CA GLN A 32 5.19 -23.83 29.66
C GLN A 32 6.31 -23.46 28.69
N CYS A 33 6.96 -22.33 28.94
CA CYS A 33 7.99 -21.75 28.09
C CYS A 33 9.11 -21.15 28.94
N GLY A 34 10.19 -20.72 28.30
CA GLY A 34 11.28 -20.01 28.98
C GLY A 34 12.12 -20.91 29.90
N ALA A 35 12.80 -20.33 30.87
CA ALA A 35 13.77 -21.02 31.73
C ALA A 35 13.15 -22.20 32.52
N GLN A 36 11.86 -22.09 32.84
CA GLN A 36 11.09 -23.12 33.54
C GLN A 36 10.80 -24.34 32.68
N ALA A 37 10.92 -24.22 31.36
CA ALA A 37 10.69 -25.27 30.37
C ALA A 37 11.93 -25.56 29.51
N GLY A 38 13.13 -25.34 30.05
CA GLY A 38 14.38 -25.61 29.34
C GLY A 38 14.62 -24.72 28.12
N GLY A 39 14.04 -23.52 28.10
CA GLY A 39 14.14 -22.56 27.00
C GLY A 39 13.12 -22.78 25.89
N ALA A 40 12.06 -23.57 26.12
CA ALA A 40 11.00 -23.77 25.13
C ALA A 40 10.36 -22.44 24.72
N LEU A 41 10.11 -22.28 23.41
CA LEU A 41 9.35 -21.16 22.85
C LEU A 41 7.87 -21.51 22.84
N CYS A 42 7.02 -20.49 22.88
CA CYS A 42 5.60 -20.68 22.71
C CYS A 42 5.23 -20.91 21.24
N PRO A 43 4.24 -21.77 20.95
CA PRO A 43 3.70 -21.86 19.60
C PRO A 43 2.94 -20.58 19.23
N ASP A 44 2.62 -20.44 17.93
CA ASP A 44 1.86 -19.33 17.36
C ASP A 44 2.41 -17.93 17.69
N CYS A 45 3.71 -17.83 17.97
CA CYS A 45 4.41 -16.59 18.30
C CYS A 45 3.89 -15.86 19.54
N LEU A 46 3.30 -16.59 20.49
CA LEU A 46 2.86 -16.03 21.76
C LEU A 46 4.06 -15.62 22.63
N CYS A 47 3.91 -14.57 23.42
CA CYS A 47 4.94 -14.14 24.35
C CYS A 47 5.08 -15.12 25.51
N CYS A 48 6.32 -15.41 25.90
CA CYS A 48 6.60 -16.16 27.11
C CYS A 48 6.73 -15.21 28.30
N SER A 49 5.80 -15.25 29.23
CA SER A 49 5.84 -14.40 30.44
C SER A 49 7.03 -14.72 31.35
N LYS A 50 7.33 -13.82 32.30
CA LYS A 50 8.35 -14.02 33.36
C LYS A 50 8.14 -15.28 34.20
N TRP A 51 6.93 -15.83 34.20
CA TRP A 51 6.54 -17.01 34.97
C TRP A 51 6.60 -18.32 34.16
N GLY A 52 6.98 -18.24 32.89
CA GLY A 52 7.16 -19.40 32.02
C GLY A 52 5.87 -19.94 31.43
N TRP A 53 4.95 -19.04 31.06
CA TRP A 53 3.69 -19.40 30.38
C TRP A 53 3.46 -18.54 29.15
N CYS A 54 2.81 -19.12 28.14
CA CYS A 54 2.50 -18.49 26.86
C CYS A 54 1.22 -17.65 26.87
N GLY A 55 1.22 -16.50 26.19
CA GLY A 55 0.07 -15.60 26.03
C GLY A 55 0.37 -14.37 25.17
N ASP A 56 -0.65 -13.59 24.83
CA ASP A 56 -0.59 -12.49 23.84
C ASP A 56 -0.93 -11.10 24.41
N THR A 57 -1.13 -10.99 25.73
CA THR A 57 -1.47 -9.71 26.37
C THR A 57 -0.25 -9.04 27.02
N ALA A 58 -0.39 -7.77 27.42
CA ALA A 58 0.69 -6.99 28.00
C ALA A 58 1.32 -7.61 29.26
N GLU A 59 0.59 -8.45 30.00
CA GLU A 59 1.14 -9.18 31.16
C GLU A 59 2.14 -10.28 30.77
N TRP A 60 2.06 -10.79 29.54
CA TRP A 60 2.95 -11.81 28.98
C TRP A 60 4.07 -11.20 28.13
N CYS A 61 3.77 -10.16 27.35
CA CYS A 61 4.72 -9.50 26.45
C CYS A 61 5.47 -8.32 27.07
N GLY A 62 5.02 -7.82 28.23
CA GLY A 62 5.61 -6.66 28.90
C GLY A 62 6.80 -7.00 29.80
N ASP A 63 6.95 -6.23 30.88
CA ASP A 63 8.12 -6.29 31.77
C ASP A 63 8.38 -7.70 32.34
N GLY A 64 9.52 -8.26 31.95
CA GLY A 64 9.98 -9.58 32.36
C GLY A 64 9.64 -10.72 31.39
N CYS A 65 9.06 -10.44 30.23
CA CYS A 65 8.90 -11.42 29.16
C CYS A 65 10.25 -12.10 28.81
N GLN A 66 10.23 -13.43 28.67
CA GLN A 66 11.41 -14.27 28.48
C GLN A 66 11.74 -14.53 27.01
N SER A 67 10.73 -14.61 26.12
CA SER A 67 10.93 -14.88 24.69
C SER A 67 9.69 -14.49 23.86
N GLN A 68 9.88 -14.19 22.56
CA GLN A 68 8.83 -13.79 21.61
C GLN A 68 8.04 -12.52 22.02
N CYS A 69 8.65 -11.65 22.83
CA CYS A 69 8.02 -10.46 23.42
C CYS A 69 7.58 -9.41 22.39
N ASP A 70 8.30 -9.35 21.27
CA ASP A 70 8.03 -8.45 20.14
C ASP A 70 7.64 -9.25 18.86
N GLY A 71 7.24 -10.52 19.02
CA GLY A 71 6.91 -11.46 17.93
C GLY A 71 8.07 -12.36 17.47
N CYS A 72 7.84 -13.18 16.43
CA CYS A 72 8.87 -14.05 15.84
C CYS A 72 9.44 -13.44 14.55
N GLY A 73 10.69 -12.99 14.57
CA GLY A 73 11.47 -12.80 13.35
C GLY A 73 12.00 -14.14 12.80
N PRO A 74 12.37 -14.24 11.51
CA PRO A 74 12.99 -15.45 10.96
C PRO A 74 14.39 -15.67 11.57
N PRO A 75 14.88 -16.93 11.64
CA PRO A 75 16.08 -17.27 12.40
C PRO A 75 17.35 -16.75 11.73
N PRO A 76 18.26 -16.07 12.46
CA PRO A 76 19.61 -15.84 11.97
C PRO A 76 20.46 -17.10 12.14
N SER A 77 21.22 -17.44 11.11
CA SER A 77 22.28 -18.45 11.18
C SER A 77 23.42 -17.94 12.06
N SER A 78 23.96 -18.81 12.93
CA SER A 78 25.02 -18.57 13.92
C SER A 78 26.34 -17.96 13.39
N PRO A 79 27.23 -17.43 14.26
CA PRO A 79 27.97 -16.18 14.02
C PRO A 79 29.40 -16.34 13.48
N ILE A 80 29.80 -15.42 12.60
CA ILE A 80 31.19 -15.08 12.30
C ILE A 80 31.60 -13.93 13.25
N PRO A 81 32.81 -13.92 13.85
CA PRO A 81 33.25 -12.83 14.73
C PRO A 81 33.23 -11.48 13.99
N PRO A 82 32.86 -10.38 14.67
CA PRO A 82 32.72 -9.10 13.99
C PRO A 82 34.09 -8.56 13.55
N PRO A 83 34.24 -8.09 12.30
CA PRO A 83 35.38 -7.26 11.92
C PRO A 83 35.37 -5.96 12.74
N PRO A 84 36.52 -5.27 12.89
CA PRO A 84 36.58 -4.01 13.63
C PRO A 84 35.55 -3.03 13.09
N SER A 85 34.89 -2.30 13.99
CA SER A 85 33.83 -1.35 13.66
C SER A 85 34.25 -0.45 12.50
N PRO A 86 33.50 -0.41 11.39
CA PRO A 86 33.73 0.60 10.37
C PRO A 86 33.49 1.97 11.00
N SER A 87 34.39 2.91 10.71
CA SER A 87 34.20 4.33 11.00
C SER A 87 32.79 4.76 10.60
N PRO A 88 32.15 5.69 11.33
CA PRO A 88 30.82 6.16 10.99
C PRO A 88 30.78 6.54 9.50
N PRO A 89 29.73 6.13 8.76
CA PRO A 89 29.63 6.51 7.37
C PRO A 89 29.73 8.04 7.29
N PRO A 90 30.41 8.59 6.26
CA PRO A 90 30.35 10.02 6.02
C PRO A 90 28.87 10.41 5.99
N PRO A 91 28.49 11.58 6.53
CA PRO A 91 27.11 12.04 6.46
C PRO A 91 26.66 11.86 5.01
N SER A 92 25.55 11.13 4.81
CA SER A 92 24.92 11.03 3.50
C SER A 92 24.89 12.43 2.92
N PRO A 93 25.35 12.64 1.67
CA PRO A 93 25.32 13.96 1.09
C PRO A 93 23.89 14.46 1.26
N SER A 94 23.75 15.58 1.97
CA SER A 94 22.47 16.27 2.01
C SER A 94 22.00 16.38 0.56
N PRO A 95 20.73 16.05 0.26
CA PRO A 95 20.24 16.21 -1.10
C PRO A 95 20.66 17.61 -1.56
N PRO A 96 21.19 17.76 -2.79
CA PRO A 96 21.56 19.07 -3.31
C PRO A 96 20.37 20.00 -3.05
N PRO A 97 20.59 21.28 -2.71
CA PRO A 97 19.50 22.21 -2.43
C PRO A 97 18.50 22.05 -3.56
N LEU A 98 17.31 21.52 -3.22
CA LEU A 98 16.29 21.20 -4.20
C LEU A 98 16.10 22.48 -5.00
N GLY A 99 16.52 22.46 -6.27
CA GLY A 99 15.99 23.42 -7.23
C GLY A 99 14.47 23.39 -7.12
N PRO A 100 13.77 24.48 -7.46
CA PRO A 100 12.38 24.63 -7.10
C PRO A 100 11.57 23.41 -7.56
N GLY A 101 11.06 22.67 -6.58
CA GLY A 101 10.35 21.41 -6.79
C GLY A 101 8.86 21.65 -6.94
N VAL A 102 8.12 20.62 -7.32
CA VAL A 102 6.65 20.71 -7.39
C VAL A 102 6.02 21.15 -6.05
N GLY A 103 6.70 20.89 -4.92
CA GLY A 103 6.27 21.34 -3.60
C GLY A 103 6.18 22.86 -3.43
N ASP A 104 6.94 23.65 -4.20
CA ASP A 104 6.90 25.13 -4.11
C ASP A 104 5.62 25.71 -4.74
N ILE A 105 5.07 25.02 -5.74
CA ILE A 105 3.82 25.43 -6.39
C ILE A 105 2.58 24.73 -5.81
N LEU A 106 2.78 23.57 -5.18
CA LEU A 106 1.76 22.78 -4.51
C LEU A 106 2.21 22.47 -3.08
N PRO A 107 2.05 23.42 -2.15
CA PRO A 107 2.23 23.18 -0.74
C PRO A 107 1.25 22.11 -0.21
N ARG A 108 1.60 21.47 0.92
CA ARG A 108 0.78 20.43 1.53
C ARG A 108 -0.65 20.89 1.81
N ASP A 109 -0.86 22.07 2.38
CA ASP A 109 -2.20 22.59 2.67
C ASP A 109 -3.06 22.77 1.42
N VAL A 110 -2.44 23.10 0.28
CA VAL A 110 -3.12 23.21 -1.00
C VAL A 110 -3.49 21.82 -1.51
N PHE A 111 -2.59 20.84 -1.44
CA PHE A 111 -2.88 19.44 -1.80
C PHE A 111 -4.04 18.87 -0.97
N GLU A 112 -4.01 19.09 0.36
CA GLU A 112 -5.07 18.63 1.26
C GLU A 112 -6.42 19.31 0.97
N ARG A 113 -6.42 20.59 0.58
CA ARG A 113 -7.66 21.28 0.18
C ARG A 113 -8.18 20.87 -1.20
N LEU A 114 -7.29 20.57 -2.15
CA LEU A 114 -7.69 20.12 -3.48
C LEU A 114 -8.30 18.72 -3.44
N LEU A 115 -7.74 17.82 -2.62
CA LEU A 115 -8.20 16.45 -2.48
C LEU A 115 -8.93 16.23 -1.15
N LEU A 116 -9.91 17.09 -0.89
CA LEU A 116 -10.55 17.30 0.39
C LEU A 116 -11.17 16.02 0.98
N HIS A 117 -11.96 15.29 0.18
CA HIS A 117 -12.74 14.14 0.65
C HIS A 117 -12.10 12.78 0.36
N ARG A 118 -10.87 12.72 -0.14
CA ARG A 118 -10.21 11.44 -0.50
C ARG A 118 -10.07 10.46 0.67
N ASN A 119 -10.06 10.98 1.90
CA ASN A 119 -9.93 10.22 3.14
C ASN A 119 -11.27 10.01 3.87
N ASP A 120 -12.39 10.37 3.24
CA ASP A 120 -13.72 10.12 3.78
C ASP A 120 -13.90 8.60 4.02
N PRO A 121 -14.62 8.17 5.08
CA PRO A 121 -14.87 6.77 5.34
C PRO A 121 -15.52 6.00 4.18
N ALA A 122 -16.27 6.68 3.31
CA ALA A 122 -16.89 6.10 2.12
C ALA A 122 -15.90 5.82 0.97
N CYS A 123 -14.70 6.41 1.01
CA CYS A 123 -13.69 6.21 -0.02
C CYS A 123 -12.85 4.94 0.22
N PRO A 124 -12.86 3.95 -0.70
CA PRO A 124 -12.07 2.73 -0.53
C PRO A 124 -10.55 2.99 -0.50
N ALA A 125 -10.08 4.08 -1.09
CA ALA A 125 -8.67 4.47 -1.06
C ALA A 125 -8.29 5.35 0.15
N ARG A 126 -9.17 5.52 1.15
CA ARG A 126 -8.90 6.36 2.32
C ARG A 126 -7.54 6.05 2.97
N GLY A 127 -6.75 7.09 3.22
CA GLY A 127 -5.42 6.99 3.81
C GLY A 127 -4.31 6.54 2.85
N PHE A 128 -4.62 6.17 1.60
CA PHE A 128 -3.62 5.68 0.65
C PHE A 128 -2.83 6.82 -0.01
N TYR A 129 -3.51 7.84 -0.53
CA TYR A 129 -2.88 8.93 -1.27
C TYR A 129 -2.40 10.05 -0.35
N THR A 130 -1.10 10.05 -0.05
CA THR A 130 -0.46 11.05 0.81
C THR A 130 0.31 12.08 -0.02
N TYR A 131 0.44 13.29 0.52
CA TYR A 131 1.28 14.33 -0.07
C TYR A 131 2.74 13.87 -0.18
N ASP A 132 3.25 13.16 0.83
CA ASP A 132 4.63 12.66 0.84
C ASP A 132 4.87 11.64 -0.27
N ALA A 133 3.90 10.76 -0.54
CA ALA A 133 3.98 9.84 -1.66
C ALA A 133 3.97 10.56 -3.01
N PHE A 134 3.14 11.60 -3.15
CA PHE A 134 3.11 12.44 -4.35
C PHE A 134 4.46 13.15 -4.57
N ILE A 135 5.04 13.78 -3.55
CA ILE A 135 6.34 14.47 -3.66
C ILE A 135 7.47 13.48 -3.96
N ALA A 136 7.49 12.33 -3.28
CA ALA A 136 8.48 11.28 -3.53
C ALA A 136 8.40 10.72 -4.96
N ALA A 137 7.19 10.58 -5.50
CA ALA A 137 6.99 10.16 -6.88
C ALA A 137 7.41 11.25 -7.87
N ALA A 138 7.04 12.51 -7.64
CA ALA A 138 7.39 13.64 -8.48
C ALA A 138 8.91 13.88 -8.57
N ALA A 139 9.66 13.55 -7.52
CA ALA A 139 11.12 13.61 -7.54
C ALA A 139 11.76 12.70 -8.62
N ALA A 140 11.08 11.64 -9.05
CA ALA A 140 11.53 10.78 -10.16
C ALA A 140 11.26 11.39 -11.55
N PHE A 141 10.47 12.46 -11.64
CA PHE A 141 10.09 13.14 -12.88
C PHE A 141 10.40 14.65 -12.77
N PRO A 142 11.67 15.05 -12.76
CA PRO A 142 12.09 16.40 -12.35
C PRO A 142 11.56 17.54 -13.22
N ALA A 143 11.05 17.27 -14.43
CA ALA A 143 10.42 18.26 -15.32
C ALA A 143 8.94 18.54 -14.96
N PHE A 144 8.27 17.63 -14.26
CA PHE A 144 6.87 17.77 -13.89
C PHE A 144 6.68 18.93 -12.90
N GLY A 145 5.86 19.92 -13.25
CA GLY A 145 5.58 21.07 -12.40
C GLY A 145 6.77 22.04 -12.24
N THR A 146 7.83 21.87 -13.04
CA THR A 146 9.03 22.73 -12.99
C THR A 146 9.38 23.34 -14.36
N THR A 147 8.71 22.90 -15.44
CA THR A 147 8.89 23.43 -16.80
C THR A 147 8.09 24.73 -17.03
N GLY A 148 8.75 25.73 -17.61
CA GLY A 148 8.12 27.01 -17.96
C GLY A 148 8.02 28.01 -16.81
N ASP A 149 7.15 29.02 -16.96
CA ASP A 149 6.88 30.01 -15.91
C ASP A 149 5.97 29.46 -14.80
N THR A 150 5.85 30.19 -13.69
CA THR A 150 5.05 29.77 -12.53
C THR A 150 3.59 29.50 -12.85
N GLU A 151 3.00 30.21 -13.82
CA GLU A 151 1.61 30.00 -14.21
C GLU A 151 1.46 28.65 -14.93
N ASN A 152 2.34 28.35 -15.89
CA ASN A 152 2.36 27.07 -16.58
C ASN A 152 2.60 25.90 -15.64
N ARG A 153 3.53 26.05 -14.69
CA ARG A 153 3.81 25.02 -13.68
C ARG A 153 2.58 24.73 -12.80
N LYS A 154 1.91 25.78 -12.32
CA LYS A 154 0.64 25.64 -11.57
C LYS A 154 -0.45 24.99 -12.42
N ARG A 155 -0.55 25.40 -13.70
CA ARG A 155 -1.53 24.86 -14.64
C ARG A 155 -1.29 23.39 -14.94
N GLU A 156 -0.05 22.97 -15.09
CA GLU A 156 0.32 21.56 -15.25
C GLU A 156 -0.13 20.73 -14.05
N VAL A 157 0.21 21.15 -12.84
CA VAL A 157 -0.17 20.42 -11.62
C VAL A 157 -1.68 20.37 -11.46
N ALA A 158 -2.38 21.48 -11.71
CA ALA A 158 -3.84 21.51 -11.67
C ALA A 158 -4.47 20.59 -12.73
N ALA A 159 -3.89 20.52 -13.93
CA ALA A 159 -4.38 19.66 -14.99
C ALA A 159 -4.15 18.17 -14.69
N PHE A 160 -2.96 17.81 -14.19
CA PHE A 160 -2.65 16.46 -13.74
C PHE A 160 -3.59 16.02 -12.62
N LEU A 161 -3.73 16.82 -11.56
CA LEU A 161 -4.64 16.54 -10.46
C LEU A 161 -6.10 16.52 -10.89
N GLY A 162 -6.49 17.36 -11.85
CA GLY A 162 -7.85 17.38 -12.40
C GLY A 162 -8.20 16.09 -13.14
N GLN A 163 -7.31 15.61 -14.02
CA GLN A 163 -7.54 14.36 -14.76
C GLN A 163 -7.53 13.16 -13.82
N THR A 164 -6.51 13.05 -12.98
CA THR A 164 -6.41 11.93 -12.04
C THR A 164 -7.52 11.93 -10.99
N SER A 165 -8.02 13.10 -10.58
CA SER A 165 -9.23 13.20 -9.77
C SER A 165 -10.47 12.68 -10.49
N HIS A 166 -10.60 12.93 -11.80
CA HIS A 166 -11.70 12.39 -12.60
C HIS A 166 -11.68 10.86 -12.65
N GLU A 167 -10.51 10.28 -12.96
CA GLU A 167 -10.32 8.82 -13.03
C GLU A 167 -10.63 8.09 -11.71
N THR A 168 -10.52 8.80 -10.59
CA THR A 168 -10.65 8.21 -9.25
C THR A 168 -11.79 8.84 -8.43
N THR A 169 -12.73 9.52 -9.09
CA THR A 169 -13.76 10.30 -8.40
C THR A 169 -14.75 9.43 -7.64
N GLY A 170 -15.04 9.84 -6.41
CA GLY A 170 -16.22 9.39 -5.66
C GLY A 170 -17.34 10.42 -5.66
N GLY A 171 -17.23 11.50 -6.44
CA GLY A 171 -18.16 12.62 -6.41
C GLY A 171 -19.48 12.35 -7.12
N TRP A 172 -20.56 12.90 -6.57
CA TRP A 172 -21.89 12.93 -7.18
C TRP A 172 -22.45 14.35 -7.19
N SER A 173 -23.55 14.59 -7.90
CA SER A 173 -24.07 15.94 -8.17
C SER A 173 -24.38 16.77 -6.93
N THR A 174 -24.70 16.13 -5.80
CA THR A 174 -25.02 16.78 -4.51
C THR A 174 -24.02 16.44 -3.41
N ALA A 175 -22.80 16.04 -3.77
CA ALA A 175 -21.77 15.69 -2.79
C ALA A 175 -21.40 16.91 -1.92
N PRO A 176 -21.07 16.70 -0.63
CA PRO A 176 -20.48 17.74 0.22
C PRO A 176 -19.32 18.43 -0.49
N ASP A 177 -19.32 19.77 -0.47
CA ASP A 177 -18.31 20.61 -1.16
C ASP A 177 -18.24 20.40 -2.69
N GLY A 178 -19.30 19.84 -3.28
CA GLY A 178 -19.46 19.62 -4.72
C GLY A 178 -18.75 18.37 -5.27
N PRO A 179 -19.08 17.92 -6.49
CA PRO A 179 -18.54 16.68 -7.06
C PRO A 179 -17.03 16.69 -7.29
N PHE A 180 -16.40 17.87 -7.37
CA PHE A 180 -14.99 18.02 -7.74
C PHE A 180 -14.00 17.95 -6.56
N SER A 181 -14.50 17.91 -5.33
CA SER A 181 -13.69 17.75 -4.10
C SER A 181 -13.49 16.28 -3.69
N TRP A 182 -14.03 15.35 -4.49
CA TRP A 182 -14.08 13.91 -4.26
C TRP A 182 -13.15 13.10 -5.18
N GLY A 183 -12.16 13.75 -5.79
CA GLY A 183 -11.08 13.05 -6.49
C GLY A 183 -10.27 12.16 -5.55
N TYR A 184 -9.56 11.18 -6.09
CA TYR A 184 -8.69 10.26 -5.34
C TYR A 184 -9.42 9.36 -4.32
N CYS A 185 -10.71 9.13 -4.52
CA CYS A 185 -11.53 8.28 -3.66
C CYS A 185 -11.30 6.78 -3.93
N PHE A 186 -10.97 6.44 -5.18
CA PHE A 186 -10.66 5.07 -5.62
C PHE A 186 -9.19 4.90 -6.02
N LYS A 187 -8.70 3.67 -5.92
CA LYS A 187 -7.34 3.27 -6.36
C LYS A 187 -7.31 2.02 -7.22
N GLU A 188 -8.45 1.37 -7.38
CA GLU A 188 -8.66 0.20 -8.24
C GLU A 188 -9.97 0.42 -9.00
N GLU A 189 -10.02 -0.10 -10.21
CA GLU A 189 -11.21 -0.09 -11.05
C GLU A 189 -12.36 -0.85 -10.39
N GLN A 190 -13.54 -0.26 -10.44
CA GLN A 190 -14.75 -0.86 -9.87
C GLN A 190 -15.38 -1.85 -10.85
N ASN A 191 -15.55 -3.10 -10.41
CA ASN A 191 -16.18 -4.18 -11.19
C ASN A 191 -15.52 -4.40 -12.58
N PRO A 192 -14.21 -4.72 -12.63
CA PRO A 192 -13.52 -4.84 -13.91
C PRO A 192 -14.13 -5.96 -14.79
N PRO A 193 -14.51 -5.67 -16.04
CA PRO A 193 -15.18 -6.61 -16.94
C PRO A 193 -14.23 -7.67 -17.53
N SER A 194 -12.91 -7.52 -17.35
CA SER A 194 -11.89 -8.37 -17.92
C SER A 194 -10.61 -8.36 -17.08
N ASN A 195 -9.64 -9.20 -17.45
CA ASN A 195 -8.28 -9.15 -16.90
C ASN A 195 -7.37 -8.16 -17.61
N TYR A 196 -7.87 -7.48 -18.66
CA TYR A 196 -7.12 -6.47 -19.44
C TYR A 196 -5.77 -7.01 -19.97
N CYS A 197 -5.75 -8.29 -20.30
CA CYS A 197 -4.61 -8.94 -20.92
C CYS A 197 -4.80 -8.95 -22.44
N GLN A 198 -3.91 -8.26 -23.15
CA GLN A 198 -3.80 -8.34 -24.60
C GLN A 198 -2.56 -9.16 -24.99
N PRO A 199 -2.68 -10.16 -25.88
CA PRO A 199 -1.53 -10.92 -26.36
C PRO A 199 -0.42 -10.00 -26.89
N SER A 200 0.79 -10.18 -26.37
CA SER A 200 1.96 -9.38 -26.73
C SER A 200 3.23 -10.20 -26.54
N GLN A 201 4.16 -10.12 -27.49
CA GLN A 201 5.48 -10.73 -27.37
C GLN A 201 6.42 -9.93 -26.47
N VAL A 202 6.24 -8.60 -26.43
CA VAL A 202 7.12 -7.69 -25.68
C VAL A 202 6.66 -7.55 -24.23
N TRP A 203 5.35 -7.55 -24.00
CA TRP A 203 4.74 -7.40 -22.68
C TRP A 203 3.76 -8.56 -22.43
N PRO A 204 4.23 -9.81 -22.34
CA PRO A 204 3.35 -10.96 -22.15
C PRO A 204 2.60 -10.86 -20.82
N CYS A 205 1.34 -11.28 -20.80
CA CYS A 205 0.58 -11.31 -19.56
C CYS A 205 1.16 -12.35 -18.60
N ALA A 206 1.47 -11.94 -17.38
CA ALA A 206 1.92 -12.84 -16.34
C ALA A 206 0.76 -13.78 -15.90
N PRO A 207 1.01 -15.09 -15.72
CA PRO A 207 -0.01 -16.04 -15.30
C PRO A 207 -0.71 -15.59 -14.00
N GLY A 208 -2.04 -15.63 -13.99
CA GLY A 208 -2.86 -15.27 -12.82
C GLY A 208 -2.92 -13.78 -12.50
N ARG A 209 -2.23 -12.91 -13.26
CA ARG A 209 -2.26 -11.46 -13.05
C ARG A 209 -3.34 -10.77 -13.87
N LYS A 210 -3.80 -9.62 -13.38
CA LYS A 210 -4.84 -8.79 -13.98
C LYS A 210 -4.38 -7.34 -14.06
N TYR A 211 -4.68 -6.70 -15.18
CA TYR A 211 -4.21 -5.36 -15.53
C TYR A 211 -5.35 -4.35 -15.62
N TYR A 212 -6.36 -4.49 -14.76
CA TYR A 212 -7.43 -3.50 -14.61
C TYR A 212 -6.89 -2.17 -14.06
N GLY A 213 -7.70 -1.12 -14.12
CA GLY A 213 -7.32 0.23 -13.71
C GLY A 213 -6.81 0.28 -12.28
N ARG A 214 -5.59 0.81 -12.08
CA ARG A 214 -5.05 1.10 -10.74
C ARG A 214 -4.39 2.48 -10.65
N GLY A 215 -4.41 3.02 -9.44
CA GLY A 215 -3.79 4.29 -9.10
C GLY A 215 -4.48 5.52 -9.71
N PRO A 216 -3.83 6.71 -9.63
CA PRO A 216 -4.45 7.99 -9.96
C PRO A 216 -4.87 8.12 -11.42
N ILE A 217 -4.14 7.49 -12.34
CA ILE A 217 -4.45 7.52 -13.78
C ILE A 217 -5.27 6.32 -14.23
N GLN A 218 -5.66 5.43 -13.31
CA GLN A 218 -6.32 4.15 -13.63
C GLN A 218 -5.57 3.36 -14.72
N LEU A 219 -4.25 3.20 -14.54
CA LEU A 219 -3.38 2.47 -15.47
C LEU A 219 -3.96 1.08 -15.74
N SER A 220 -4.19 0.77 -17.01
CA SER A 220 -4.81 -0.47 -17.47
C SER A 220 -4.00 -1.11 -18.59
N TYR A 221 -4.22 -2.41 -18.81
CA TYR A 221 -3.54 -3.25 -19.79
C TYR A 221 -2.06 -3.58 -19.55
N ASN A 222 -1.69 -4.83 -19.81
CA ASN A 222 -0.32 -5.34 -19.72
C ASN A 222 0.69 -4.51 -20.53
N PHE A 223 0.30 -3.98 -21.69
CA PHE A 223 1.17 -3.15 -22.51
C PHE A 223 1.42 -1.75 -21.96
N ASN A 224 0.71 -1.32 -20.91
CA ASN A 224 1.05 -0.10 -20.15
C ASN A 224 1.76 -0.44 -18.83
N TYR A 225 1.34 -1.49 -18.11
CA TYR A 225 2.04 -1.94 -16.89
C TYR A 225 3.50 -2.33 -17.15
N GLY A 226 3.77 -3.04 -18.25
CA GLY A 226 5.13 -3.41 -18.66
C GLY A 226 6.08 -2.21 -18.81
N PRO A 227 5.83 -1.28 -19.75
CA PRO A 227 6.71 -0.13 -19.94
C PRO A 227 6.69 0.85 -18.75
N ALA A 228 5.57 1.03 -18.05
CA ALA A 228 5.52 1.83 -16.83
C ALA A 228 6.46 1.28 -15.76
N GLY A 229 6.38 -0.03 -15.51
CA GLY A 229 7.26 -0.73 -14.58
C GLY A 229 8.72 -0.60 -14.96
N ASN A 230 9.04 -0.86 -16.23
CA ASN A 230 10.40 -0.71 -16.75
C ASN A 230 10.96 0.71 -16.56
N ALA A 231 10.14 1.74 -16.80
CA ALA A 231 10.56 3.14 -16.65
C ALA A 231 10.82 3.54 -15.18
N ILE A 232 10.10 2.93 -14.23
CA ILE A 232 10.24 3.24 -12.80
C ILE A 232 11.11 2.22 -12.03
N GLY A 233 11.69 1.26 -12.75
CA GLY A 233 12.58 0.24 -12.20
C GLY A 233 11.88 -0.87 -11.39
N LEU A 234 10.62 -1.18 -11.70
CA LEU A 234 9.81 -2.19 -11.01
C LEU A 234 9.17 -3.18 -11.98
N ASP A 235 9.08 -4.45 -11.61
CA ASP A 235 8.37 -5.46 -12.40
C ASP A 235 6.86 -5.41 -12.15
N LEU A 236 6.21 -4.41 -12.73
CA LEU A 236 4.76 -4.24 -12.65
C LEU A 236 4.00 -5.21 -13.57
N LEU A 237 4.67 -5.89 -14.49
CA LEU A 237 4.04 -6.89 -15.35
C LEU A 237 3.69 -8.14 -14.54
N HIS A 238 4.59 -8.58 -13.64
CA HIS A 238 4.34 -9.70 -12.74
C HIS A 238 3.77 -9.28 -11.38
N ASN A 239 3.89 -8.01 -11.00
CA ASN A 239 3.40 -7.46 -9.73
C ASN A 239 2.51 -6.21 -9.93
N PRO A 240 1.42 -6.29 -10.70
CA PRO A 240 0.59 -5.13 -11.01
C PRO A 240 -0.10 -4.54 -9.77
N ASP A 241 -0.33 -5.35 -8.73
CA ASP A 241 -0.97 -4.91 -7.49
C ASP A 241 -0.17 -3.86 -6.72
N LEU A 242 1.14 -3.74 -6.98
CA LEU A 242 1.99 -2.68 -6.42
C LEU A 242 1.43 -1.27 -6.70
N VAL A 243 0.74 -1.08 -7.82
CA VAL A 243 0.12 0.20 -8.19
C VAL A 243 -1.04 0.56 -7.25
N ALA A 244 -1.64 -0.41 -6.55
CA ALA A 244 -2.72 -0.19 -5.57
C ALA A 244 -2.30 -0.44 -4.11
N THR A 245 -1.09 -0.95 -3.86
CA THR A 245 -0.58 -1.24 -2.50
C THR A 245 0.58 -0.33 -2.07
N ASP A 246 1.29 0.30 -3.01
CA ASP A 246 2.33 1.30 -2.73
C ASP A 246 1.95 2.65 -3.36
N ALA A 247 1.71 3.66 -2.52
CA ALA A 247 1.25 4.97 -2.97
C ALA A 247 2.32 5.72 -3.81
N VAL A 248 3.61 5.53 -3.53
CA VAL A 248 4.69 6.14 -4.32
C VAL A 248 4.71 5.53 -5.71
N VAL A 249 4.61 4.20 -5.80
CA VAL A 249 4.50 3.49 -7.08
C VAL A 249 3.26 3.93 -7.84
N SER A 250 2.13 4.05 -7.14
CA SER A 250 0.85 4.53 -7.69
C SER A 250 0.97 5.91 -8.34
N PHE A 251 1.58 6.88 -7.65
CA PHE A 251 1.82 8.20 -8.24
C PHE A 251 2.87 8.16 -9.36
N LYS A 252 3.90 7.32 -9.25
CA LYS A 252 4.92 7.18 -10.29
C LYS A 252 4.34 6.65 -11.60
N THR A 253 3.38 5.73 -11.58
CA THR A 253 2.74 5.26 -12.82
C THR A 253 1.89 6.35 -13.46
N ALA A 254 1.16 7.15 -12.67
CA ALA A 254 0.40 8.29 -13.17
C ALA A 254 1.31 9.37 -13.78
N LEU A 255 2.42 9.69 -13.11
CA LEU A 255 3.42 10.63 -13.62
C LEU A 255 4.13 10.09 -14.85
N TRP A 256 4.49 8.80 -14.88
CA TRP A 256 5.03 8.17 -16.07
C TRP A 256 4.10 8.34 -17.26
N PHE A 257 2.80 8.06 -17.10
CA PHE A 257 1.82 8.21 -18.17
C PHE A 257 1.73 9.67 -18.63
N TRP A 258 1.70 10.62 -17.69
CA TRP A 258 1.65 12.05 -17.98
C TRP A 258 2.88 12.56 -18.75
N MET A 259 4.06 12.06 -18.40
CA MET A 259 5.36 12.51 -18.91
C MET A 259 5.80 11.78 -20.19
N THR A 260 5.14 10.67 -20.55
CA THR A 260 5.59 9.79 -21.65
C THR A 260 4.72 9.98 -22.88
N ALA A 261 5.32 10.33 -24.01
CA ALA A 261 4.64 10.30 -25.30
C ALA A 261 4.32 8.84 -25.68
N GLN A 262 3.10 8.58 -26.14
CA GLN A 262 2.67 7.24 -26.54
C GLN A 262 2.27 7.22 -28.01
N TRP A 263 3.04 6.47 -28.81
CA TRP A 263 2.81 6.31 -30.25
C TRP A 263 2.69 7.66 -30.98
N ASN A 264 1.50 8.00 -31.46
CA ASN A 264 1.18 9.25 -32.17
C ASN A 264 0.66 10.35 -31.24
N LYS A 265 0.62 10.11 -29.92
CA LYS A 265 0.17 11.06 -28.90
C LYS A 265 1.38 11.68 -28.22
N PRO A 266 1.53 13.01 -28.23
CA PRO A 266 2.55 13.67 -27.40
C PRO A 266 2.25 13.44 -25.91
N SER A 267 3.24 13.64 -25.05
CA SER A 267 3.04 13.61 -23.60
C SER A 267 2.09 14.72 -23.16
N SER A 268 1.27 14.48 -22.14
CA SER A 268 0.41 15.53 -21.56
C SER A 268 1.24 16.70 -21.04
N HIS A 269 2.43 16.42 -20.50
CA HIS A 269 3.45 17.40 -20.14
C HIS A 269 3.76 18.36 -21.31
N ASP A 270 4.16 17.82 -22.46
CA ASP A 270 4.49 18.64 -23.63
C ASP A 270 3.31 19.51 -24.08
N VAL A 271 2.08 18.98 -24.02
CA VAL A 271 0.90 19.74 -24.45
C VAL A 271 0.62 20.90 -23.51
N ILE A 272 0.71 20.71 -22.19
CA ILE A 272 0.43 21.79 -21.24
C ILE A 272 1.56 22.82 -21.19
N SER A 273 2.81 22.39 -21.29
CA SER A 273 3.97 23.27 -21.18
C SER A 273 4.16 24.17 -22.40
N ARG A 274 3.64 23.79 -23.58
CA ARG A 274 3.72 24.59 -24.82
C ARG A 274 2.61 25.64 -24.97
N GLY A 275 1.64 25.68 -24.04
CA GLY A 275 0.40 26.45 -24.16
C GLY A 275 0.50 27.97 -23.93
N SER A 276 1.61 28.54 -23.45
CA SER A 276 1.70 29.97 -23.13
C SER A 276 2.14 30.88 -24.30
N GLY A 277 2.55 30.31 -25.45
CA GLY A 277 3.11 31.07 -26.57
C GLY A 277 2.17 31.41 -27.75
N ARG A 278 0.98 30.81 -27.86
CA ARG A 278 0.05 31.08 -28.98
C ARG A 278 -1.41 31.16 -28.50
N ARG A 279 -2.07 32.29 -28.81
CA ARG A 279 -3.53 32.49 -28.67
C ARG A 279 -4.34 31.59 -29.63
N ARG A 280 -4.20 30.28 -29.53
CA ARG A 280 -5.16 29.34 -30.11
C ARG A 280 -5.48 28.31 -29.03
N ARG A 281 -6.73 28.31 -28.56
CA ARG A 281 -7.27 27.24 -27.71
C ARG A 281 -6.89 25.91 -28.35
N PRO A 282 -6.19 24.99 -27.65
CA PRO A 282 -5.96 23.67 -28.20
C PRO A 282 -7.30 22.96 -28.31
N THR A 283 -7.77 22.75 -29.54
CA THR A 283 -8.90 21.85 -29.84
C THR A 283 -8.58 20.38 -29.53
N SER A 284 -7.37 20.08 -29.02
CA SER A 284 -6.85 18.75 -28.75
C SER A 284 -6.73 18.39 -27.27
N TRP A 285 -7.05 19.30 -26.32
CA TRP A 285 -6.92 19.01 -24.88
C TRP A 285 -7.72 17.77 -24.41
N PRO A 286 -8.99 17.58 -24.86
CA PRO A 286 -9.74 16.36 -24.54
C PRO A 286 -9.10 15.11 -25.15
N ALA A 287 -8.55 15.19 -26.37
CA ALA A 287 -8.06 14.03 -27.11
C ALA A 287 -6.73 13.44 -26.60
N VAL A 288 -5.90 14.25 -25.93
CA VAL A 288 -4.62 13.80 -25.34
C VAL A 288 -4.85 13.14 -23.97
N CYS A 289 -5.83 13.65 -23.21
CA CYS A 289 -6.13 13.14 -21.87
C CYS A 289 -7.23 12.06 -21.84
N GLN A 290 -8.06 11.91 -22.88
CA GLN A 290 -9.01 10.79 -23.05
C GLN A 290 -8.36 9.52 -23.63
N ALA A 291 -7.02 9.48 -23.69
CA ALA A 291 -6.33 8.24 -23.99
C ALA A 291 -6.59 7.29 -22.81
N THR A 292 -7.39 6.24 -23.05
CA THR A 292 -7.53 5.09 -22.14
C THR A 292 -6.15 4.73 -21.61
N ALA A 293 -5.95 4.97 -20.31
CA ALA A 293 -4.76 4.55 -19.58
C ALA A 293 -4.67 3.02 -19.50
#